data_AF-A0A9R1CTH9-F1
#
_entry.id   AF-A0A9R1CTH9-F1
#
_cell.length_a   1.000
_cell.length_b   1.000
_cell.length_c   1.000
_cell.angle_alpha   90.00
_cell.angle_beta   90.00
_cell.angle_gamma   90.00
#
_symmetry.space_group_name_H-M   'P 1'
#
loop_
_entity.id
_entity.type
_entity.pdbx_description
1 polymer ?
#
loop_
_entity_poly.entity_id
_entity_poly.type
_entity_poly.pdbx_seq_one_letter_code
_entity_poly.pdbx_strand_id
1 'polypeptide(L)'
;MTDDHDHDHDHDHDSGHDHDETAADPRPRVRAIQSLLVEKGIVSTDAIDEAIAAYERDIGPQNGARVVARAWTDPAFEERLLEDAPAAIDEFDFDVGIQHIEVKKNTADVHNAVVCTLCSCYPWSLLGLPPTWYKTPSYRSRMVREPRAVLDEFGLEIDGGIDIDVWDSSSEIRYMVLPRRPDGTEGYDEDELANLVTRDSMIGVERLDHGTTDAGSKADGGHADPDGAFADLLGVDAEPTFSEPWQARAFGVTVALYDGGGSFDWSAFQRRLIEAVEATPTGAYATDDDRDRGADAAATERIYYDQWHTALERLLVSHAMLEPDAIDARAAAFAAGDRTAEEFIEGDRAH
;
A
#
# COMPACT_ATOMS: atom_id res chain seq x y z
N MET A 1 -75.27 25.48 -3.01
CA MET A 1 -75.35 24.21 -3.77
C MET A 1 -74.48 24.39 -5.00
N THR A 2 -73.21 24.06 -4.83
CA THR A 2 -72.24 23.80 -5.89
C THR A 2 -71.27 22.82 -5.25
N ASP A 3 -71.42 21.56 -5.62
CA ASP A 3 -70.64 20.42 -5.16
C ASP A 3 -69.16 20.61 -5.50
N ASP A 4 -68.31 20.45 -4.49
CA ASP A 4 -66.85 20.36 -4.62
C ASP A 4 -66.46 18.92 -4.96
N HIS A 5 -65.51 18.81 -5.89
CA HIS A 5 -64.97 17.55 -6.39
C HIS A 5 -64.05 16.89 -5.35
N ASP A 6 -64.41 15.69 -4.89
CA ASP A 6 -63.48 14.74 -4.26
C ASP A 6 -62.55 14.18 -5.34
N HIS A 7 -61.24 14.41 -5.17
CA HIS A 7 -60.19 13.71 -5.88
C HIS A 7 -59.49 12.75 -4.91
N ASP A 8 -59.77 11.46 -5.07
CA ASP A 8 -58.94 10.38 -4.53
C ASP A 8 -57.54 10.49 -5.14
N HIS A 9 -56.54 10.65 -4.28
CA HIS A 9 -55.14 10.42 -4.60
C HIS A 9 -54.69 9.16 -3.90
N ASP A 10 -54.78 8.03 -4.62
CA ASP A 10 -53.95 6.86 -4.37
C ASP A 10 -52.49 7.26 -4.58
N HIS A 11 -51.74 7.31 -3.48
CA HIS A 11 -50.28 7.36 -3.53
C HIS A 11 -49.76 5.93 -3.50
N ASP A 12 -49.56 5.35 -4.68
CA ASP A 12 -48.66 4.23 -4.89
C ASP A 12 -47.25 4.65 -4.44
N HIS A 13 -46.80 4.13 -3.30
CA HIS A 13 -45.40 4.18 -2.91
C HIS A 13 -44.63 3.10 -3.69
N ASP A 14 -44.11 3.50 -4.85
CA ASP A 14 -43.07 2.77 -5.56
C ASP A 14 -41.82 2.70 -4.67
N SER A 15 -41.63 1.54 -4.04
CA SER A 15 -40.43 1.22 -3.27
C SER A 15 -39.38 0.69 -4.24
N GLY A 16 -38.80 1.59 -5.02
CA GLY A 16 -37.71 1.35 -5.95
C GLY A 16 -36.41 1.99 -5.49
N HIS A 17 -35.93 1.63 -4.28
CA HIS A 17 -34.61 2.01 -3.78
C HIS A 17 -33.93 0.81 -3.08
N ASP A 18 -33.75 -0.29 -3.81
CA ASP A 18 -32.86 -1.41 -3.42
C ASP A 18 -31.60 -1.44 -4.30
N HIS A 19 -31.04 -0.25 -4.57
CA HIS A 19 -29.66 -0.14 -4.99
C HIS A 19 -28.94 0.68 -3.92
N ASP A 20 -27.87 0.10 -3.35
CA ASP A 20 -26.82 0.80 -2.58
C ASP A 20 -26.79 0.65 -1.04
N GLU A 21 -27.14 -0.51 -0.47
CA GLU A 21 -26.63 -0.87 0.88
C GLU A 21 -25.51 -1.92 0.83
N THR A 22 -25.48 -2.78 -0.18
CA THR A 22 -24.38 -3.74 -0.42
C THR A 22 -23.14 -3.14 -1.08
N ALA A 23 -23.25 -1.93 -1.66
CA ALA A 23 -22.11 -1.20 -2.21
C ALA A 23 -21.40 -0.33 -1.15
N ALA A 24 -22.01 -0.11 0.02
CA ALA A 24 -21.38 0.59 1.13
C ALA A 24 -20.42 -0.31 1.93
N ASP A 25 -20.64 -1.62 2.01
CA ASP A 25 -19.80 -2.57 2.74
C ASP A 25 -19.04 -3.52 1.79
N PRO A 26 -17.70 -3.44 1.68
CA PRO A 26 -16.93 -4.31 0.79
C PRO A 26 -16.85 -5.77 1.26
N ARG A 27 -17.12 -6.05 2.55
CA ARG A 27 -16.86 -7.36 3.17
C ARG A 27 -17.62 -8.53 2.51
N PRO A 28 -18.93 -8.44 2.22
CA PRO A 28 -19.65 -9.54 1.57
C PRO A 28 -19.11 -9.85 0.17
N ARG A 29 -18.69 -8.82 -0.57
CA ARG A 29 -18.19 -8.96 -1.94
C ARG A 29 -16.78 -9.56 -1.99
N VAL A 30 -15.89 -9.14 -1.08
CA VAL A 30 -14.57 -9.74 -0.89
C VAL A 30 -14.70 -11.24 -0.55
N ARG A 31 -15.59 -11.57 0.39
CA ARG A 31 -15.88 -12.97 0.76
C ARG A 31 -16.45 -13.77 -0.40
N ALA A 32 -17.31 -13.16 -1.22
CA ALA A 32 -17.89 -13.81 -2.39
C ALA A 32 -16.83 -14.22 -3.41
N ILE A 33 -15.91 -13.31 -3.76
CA ILE A 33 -14.82 -13.60 -4.69
C ILE A 33 -13.93 -14.71 -4.15
N GLN A 34 -13.46 -14.61 -2.90
CA GLN A 34 -12.65 -15.65 -2.27
C GLN A 34 -13.37 -17.01 -2.31
N SER A 35 -14.63 -17.04 -1.86
CA SER A 35 -15.45 -18.25 -1.80
C SER A 35 -15.58 -18.94 -3.16
N LEU A 36 -15.86 -18.17 -4.21
CA LEU A 36 -16.02 -18.70 -5.57
C LEU A 36 -14.70 -19.25 -6.13
N LEU A 37 -13.58 -18.57 -5.88
CA LEU A 37 -12.26 -19.01 -6.35
C LEU A 37 -11.82 -20.30 -5.64
N VAL A 38 -12.06 -20.40 -4.34
CA VAL A 38 -11.79 -21.63 -3.55
C VAL A 38 -12.67 -22.78 -4.01
N GLU A 39 -13.98 -22.56 -4.20
CA GLU A 39 -14.91 -23.58 -4.69
C GLU A 39 -14.54 -24.10 -6.09
N LYS A 40 -13.97 -23.24 -6.94
CA LYS A 40 -13.45 -23.61 -8.26
C LYS A 40 -12.07 -24.28 -8.22
N GLY A 41 -11.43 -24.35 -7.05
CA GLY A 41 -10.08 -24.91 -6.88
C GLY A 41 -8.98 -24.07 -7.53
N ILE A 42 -9.24 -22.78 -7.76
CA ILE A 42 -8.28 -21.84 -8.39
C ILE A 42 -7.24 -21.36 -7.36
N VAL A 43 -7.66 -21.19 -6.11
CA VAL A 43 -6.82 -20.78 -4.99
C VAL A 43 -7.25 -21.54 -3.73
N SER A 44 -6.32 -21.82 -2.81
CA SER A 44 -6.65 -22.38 -1.49
C SER A 44 -6.71 -21.28 -0.43
N THR A 45 -7.40 -21.55 0.68
CA THR A 45 -7.41 -20.67 1.86
C THR A 45 -6.02 -20.53 2.46
N ASP A 46 -5.26 -21.64 2.49
CA ASP A 46 -3.89 -21.67 3.01
C ASP A 46 -2.97 -20.74 2.21
N ALA A 47 -3.06 -20.75 0.87
CA ALA A 47 -2.24 -19.87 0.04
C ALA A 47 -2.57 -18.37 0.28
N ILE A 48 -3.83 -18.06 0.55
CA ILE A 48 -4.25 -16.69 0.90
C ILE A 48 -3.70 -16.30 2.27
N ASP A 49 -3.80 -17.19 3.26
CA ASP A 49 -3.29 -16.95 4.61
C ASP A 49 -1.77 -16.81 4.64
N GLU A 50 -1.06 -17.64 3.89
CA GLU A 50 0.40 -17.54 3.70
C GLU A 50 0.80 -16.21 3.07
N ALA A 51 0.10 -15.79 2.00
CA ALA A 51 0.35 -14.49 1.37
C ALA A 51 0.13 -13.31 2.34
N ILE A 52 -0.94 -13.34 3.13
CA ILE A 52 -1.19 -12.28 4.14
C ILE A 52 -0.09 -12.28 5.21
N ALA A 53 0.22 -13.44 5.78
CA ALA A 53 1.18 -13.58 6.85
C ALA A 53 2.58 -13.10 6.43
N ALA A 54 3.00 -13.41 5.20
CA ALA A 54 4.29 -12.99 4.67
C ALA A 54 4.46 -11.46 4.71
N TYR A 55 3.45 -10.70 4.26
CA TYR A 55 3.52 -9.23 4.21
C TYR A 55 3.15 -8.53 5.52
N GLU A 56 2.48 -9.20 6.45
CA GLU A 56 2.22 -8.65 7.79
C GLU A 56 3.38 -8.89 8.77
N ARG A 57 4.22 -9.91 8.55
CA ARG A 57 5.18 -10.36 9.57
C ARG A 57 6.61 -10.50 9.08
N ASP A 58 6.79 -10.97 7.85
CA ASP A 58 8.10 -11.46 7.40
C ASP A 58 8.79 -10.47 6.44
N ILE A 59 8.01 -9.72 5.65
CA ILE A 59 8.50 -8.79 4.63
C ILE A 59 8.25 -7.34 5.07
N GLY A 60 9.33 -6.58 5.22
CA GLY A 60 9.27 -5.18 5.63
C GLY A 60 10.57 -4.41 5.39
N PRO A 61 10.63 -3.12 5.78
CA PRO A 61 11.75 -2.22 5.52
C PRO A 61 13.09 -2.66 6.14
N GLN A 62 13.08 -3.58 7.10
CA GLN A 62 14.29 -4.20 7.63
C GLN A 62 15.14 -4.89 6.54
N ASN A 63 14.51 -5.39 5.47
CA ASN A 63 15.24 -6.02 4.35
C ASN A 63 16.07 -4.96 3.61
N GLY A 64 15.43 -3.86 3.20
CA GLY A 64 16.12 -2.72 2.57
C GLY A 64 17.19 -2.11 3.48
N ALA A 65 16.92 -1.98 4.78
CA ALA A 65 17.87 -1.45 5.76
C ALA A 65 19.18 -2.26 5.82
N ARG A 66 19.08 -3.60 5.80
CA ARG A 66 20.24 -4.50 5.73
C ARG A 66 21.04 -4.32 4.43
N VAL A 67 20.35 -4.17 3.30
CA VAL A 67 20.99 -3.90 1.99
C VAL A 67 21.76 -2.57 2.03
N VAL A 68 21.14 -1.51 2.57
CA VAL A 68 21.77 -0.19 2.71
C VAL A 68 22.98 -0.24 3.64
N ALA A 69 22.87 -0.86 4.81
CA ALA A 69 23.96 -0.99 5.76
C ALA A 69 25.16 -1.76 5.19
N ARG A 70 24.89 -2.84 4.44
CA ARG A 70 25.92 -3.57 3.71
C ARG A 70 26.61 -2.70 2.66
N ALA A 71 25.86 -1.93 1.87
CA ALA A 71 26.40 -1.00 0.89
C ALA A 71 27.28 0.09 1.54
N TRP A 72 26.94 0.58 2.72
CA TRP A 72 27.74 1.56 3.45
C TRP A 72 29.05 1.03 4.03
N THR A 73 29.17 -0.28 4.23
CA THR A 73 30.33 -0.92 4.87
C THR A 73 31.21 -1.71 3.89
N ASP A 74 30.65 -2.13 2.75
CA ASP A 74 31.33 -2.88 1.70
C ASP A 74 31.21 -2.15 0.34
N PRO A 75 32.22 -1.34 -0.03
CA PRO A 75 32.21 -0.61 -1.31
C PRO A 75 32.12 -1.51 -2.54
N ALA A 76 32.60 -2.76 -2.46
CA ALA A 76 32.49 -3.70 -3.58
C ALA A 76 31.07 -4.25 -3.69
N PHE A 77 30.37 -4.44 -2.58
CA PHE A 77 28.93 -4.75 -2.60
C PHE A 77 28.12 -3.57 -3.13
N GLU A 78 28.42 -2.33 -2.71
CA GLU A 78 27.76 -1.13 -3.24
C GLU A 78 27.86 -1.05 -4.78
N GLU A 79 29.05 -1.27 -5.34
CA GLU A 79 29.25 -1.27 -6.80
C GLU A 79 28.38 -2.33 -7.49
N ARG A 80 28.32 -3.56 -6.97
CA ARG A 80 27.45 -4.62 -7.50
C ARG A 80 25.97 -4.28 -7.38
N LEU A 81 25.55 -3.71 -6.25
CA LEU A 81 24.16 -3.32 -5.98
C LEU A 81 23.67 -2.26 -6.97
N LEU A 82 24.53 -1.31 -7.35
CA LEU A 82 24.17 -0.26 -8.30
C LEU A 82 24.22 -0.73 -9.77
N GLU A 83 24.96 -1.80 -10.07
CA GLU A 83 25.01 -2.41 -11.40
C GLU A 83 23.86 -3.39 -11.65
N ASP A 84 23.62 -4.31 -10.71
CA ASP A 84 22.60 -5.36 -10.77
C ASP A 84 22.07 -5.64 -9.37
N ALA A 85 21.07 -4.88 -8.94
CA ALA A 85 20.53 -4.98 -7.59
C ALA A 85 19.94 -6.38 -7.29
N PRO A 86 19.13 -7.01 -8.16
CA PRO A 86 18.65 -8.36 -7.92
C PRO A 86 19.80 -9.35 -7.65
N ALA A 87 20.83 -9.38 -8.50
CA ALA A 87 21.95 -10.30 -8.32
C ALA A 87 22.76 -10.03 -7.05
N ALA A 88 22.89 -8.77 -6.63
CA ALA A 88 23.55 -8.41 -5.37
C ALA A 88 22.70 -8.82 -4.15
N ILE A 89 21.38 -8.67 -4.23
CA ILE A 89 20.46 -8.98 -3.12
C ILE A 89 20.29 -10.50 -2.93
N ASP A 90 20.55 -11.33 -3.96
CA ASP A 90 20.60 -12.79 -3.83
C ASP A 90 21.63 -13.29 -2.78
N GLU A 91 22.52 -12.43 -2.29
CA GLU A 91 23.43 -12.73 -1.17
C GLU A 91 22.71 -12.79 0.21
N PHE A 92 21.48 -12.27 0.31
CA PHE A 92 20.67 -12.23 1.53
C PHE A 92 19.75 -13.45 1.69
N ASP A 93 19.14 -13.56 2.86
CA ASP A 93 18.21 -14.64 3.24
C ASP A 93 16.74 -14.34 2.93
N PHE A 94 16.47 -13.37 2.05
CA PHE A 94 15.14 -13.04 1.55
C PHE A 94 15.13 -12.96 0.02
N ASP A 95 13.99 -13.29 -0.58
CA ASP A 95 13.81 -13.31 -2.04
C ASP A 95 13.23 -11.97 -2.53
N VAL A 96 13.85 -11.38 -3.56
CA VAL A 96 13.31 -10.21 -4.26
C VAL A 96 12.23 -10.57 -5.27
N GLY A 97 12.01 -11.87 -5.49
CA GLY A 97 11.10 -12.43 -6.46
C GLY A 97 11.49 -11.99 -7.87
N ILE A 98 10.49 -11.86 -8.75
CA ILE A 98 10.72 -11.35 -10.10
C ILE A 98 10.75 -9.82 -10.20
N GLN A 99 10.81 -9.10 -9.07
CA GLN A 99 10.84 -7.63 -9.10
C GLN A 99 12.17 -7.15 -9.68
N HIS A 100 12.11 -6.39 -10.76
CA HIS A 100 13.29 -5.73 -11.32
C HIS A 100 13.63 -4.50 -10.47
N ILE A 101 14.46 -4.69 -9.46
CA ILE A 101 14.90 -3.61 -8.55
C ILE A 101 16.01 -2.79 -9.21
N GLU A 102 15.93 -1.46 -9.11
CA GLU A 102 17.03 -0.55 -9.37
C GLU A 102 17.28 0.35 -8.16
N VAL A 103 18.54 0.41 -7.70
CA VAL A 103 18.92 1.24 -6.56
C VAL A 103 19.44 2.60 -7.01
N LYS A 104 18.93 3.68 -6.42
CA LYS A 104 19.27 5.07 -6.78
C LYS A 104 20.03 5.74 -5.64
N LYS A 105 21.32 5.94 -5.83
CA LYS A 105 22.24 6.46 -4.79
C LYS A 105 22.11 7.97 -4.63
N ASN A 106 21.85 8.41 -3.39
CA ASN A 106 22.00 9.80 -3.00
C ASN A 106 23.48 10.17 -2.88
N THR A 107 23.83 11.35 -3.39
CA THR A 107 25.18 11.92 -3.33
C THR A 107 25.15 13.30 -2.70
N ALA A 108 26.30 13.97 -2.61
CA ALA A 108 26.35 15.35 -2.12
C ALA A 108 25.58 16.32 -3.05
N ASP A 109 25.51 16.00 -4.33
CA ASP A 109 24.97 16.88 -5.38
C ASP A 109 23.60 16.42 -5.91
N VAL A 110 23.19 15.17 -5.63
CA VAL A 110 21.95 14.57 -6.14
C VAL A 110 21.17 13.89 -5.01
N HIS A 111 19.89 14.25 -4.89
CA HIS A 111 18.90 13.60 -4.04
C HIS A 111 17.86 12.88 -4.91
N ASN A 112 17.65 11.59 -4.65
CA ASN A 112 16.67 10.78 -5.35
C ASN A 112 15.42 10.65 -4.51
N ALA A 113 14.28 10.56 -5.17
CA ALA A 113 13.03 10.17 -4.54
C ALA A 113 12.16 9.37 -5.51
N VAL A 114 11.32 8.48 -4.97
CA VAL A 114 10.56 7.49 -5.75
C VAL A 114 9.07 7.76 -5.67
N VAL A 115 8.34 7.59 -6.77
CA VAL A 115 6.88 7.70 -6.81
C VAL A 115 6.30 6.68 -7.79
N CYS A 116 5.00 6.40 -7.70
CA CYS A 116 4.24 5.78 -8.77
C CYS A 116 3.04 6.67 -9.10
N THR A 117 3.16 7.48 -10.14
CA THR A 117 2.12 8.47 -10.49
C THR A 117 0.79 7.80 -10.86
N LEU A 118 0.84 6.61 -11.46
CA LEU A 118 -0.33 5.93 -11.99
C LEU A 118 -1.12 5.09 -10.97
N CYS A 119 -0.44 4.52 -9.96
CA CYS A 119 -1.10 3.68 -8.96
C CYS A 119 -0.35 3.67 -7.62
N SER A 120 0.47 2.66 -7.36
CA SER A 120 1.09 2.39 -6.05
C SER A 120 2.30 1.46 -6.12
N CYS A 121 2.94 1.32 -7.29
CA CYS A 121 4.10 0.43 -7.47
C CYS A 121 5.21 0.75 -6.47
N TYR A 122 5.72 -0.29 -5.80
CA TYR A 122 6.62 -0.18 -4.66
C TYR A 122 7.46 -1.47 -4.53
N PRO A 123 8.74 -1.41 -4.08
CA PRO A 123 9.62 -2.57 -3.97
C PRO A 123 9.27 -3.41 -2.74
N TRP A 124 8.18 -4.18 -2.82
CA TRP A 124 7.61 -4.88 -1.66
C TRP A 124 8.57 -5.84 -0.97
N SER A 125 9.42 -6.55 -1.71
CA SER A 125 10.39 -7.50 -1.12
C SER A 125 11.42 -6.84 -0.20
N LEU A 126 11.70 -5.55 -0.42
CA LEU A 126 12.66 -4.78 0.36
C LEU A 126 12.02 -3.88 1.40
N LEU A 127 10.84 -3.34 1.10
CA LEU A 127 10.23 -2.26 1.89
C LEU A 127 8.86 -2.59 2.46
N GLY A 128 8.33 -3.80 2.22
CA GLY A 128 6.98 -4.20 2.62
C GLY A 128 5.88 -3.46 1.86
N LEU A 129 4.70 -3.34 2.48
CA LEU A 129 3.59 -2.59 1.90
C LEU A 129 3.91 -1.08 1.87
N PRO A 130 3.49 -0.35 0.82
CA PRO A 130 3.70 1.09 0.75
C PRO A 130 2.90 1.81 1.85
N PRO A 131 3.44 2.88 2.44
CA PRO A 131 2.73 3.70 3.41
C PRO A 131 1.51 4.37 2.76
N THR A 132 0.53 4.73 3.58
CA THR A 132 -0.74 5.31 3.13
C THR A 132 -0.53 6.54 2.26
N TRP A 133 0.33 7.47 2.69
CA TRP A 133 0.63 8.71 1.97
C TRP A 133 1.22 8.47 0.57
N TYR A 134 1.95 7.37 0.36
CA TYR A 134 2.56 7.07 -0.95
C TYR A 134 1.49 6.77 -2.01
N LYS A 135 0.34 6.24 -1.58
CA LYS A 135 -0.78 5.83 -2.46
C LYS A 135 -1.71 6.99 -2.80
N THR A 136 -1.58 8.15 -2.14
CA THR A 136 -2.51 9.27 -2.30
C THR A 136 -2.27 10.05 -3.58
N PRO A 137 -3.32 10.66 -4.17
CA PRO A 137 -3.15 11.58 -5.29
C PRO A 137 -2.29 12.80 -4.94
N SER A 138 -2.31 13.27 -3.68
CA SER A 138 -1.55 14.45 -3.25
C SER A 138 -0.05 14.21 -3.40
N TYR A 139 0.47 13.10 -2.88
CA TYR A 139 1.87 12.72 -3.09
C TYR A 139 2.15 12.45 -4.58
N ARG A 140 1.38 11.54 -5.18
CA ARG A 140 1.65 11.00 -6.52
C ARG A 140 1.67 12.06 -7.61
N SER A 141 0.78 13.04 -7.56
CA SER A 141 0.69 14.08 -8.59
C SER A 141 1.70 15.21 -8.40
N ARG A 142 2.02 15.55 -7.15
CA ARG A 142 2.89 16.69 -6.81
C ARG A 142 4.36 16.33 -6.84
N MET A 143 4.72 15.08 -6.49
CA MET A 143 6.12 14.67 -6.39
C MET A 143 6.90 14.86 -7.70
N VAL A 144 6.27 14.61 -8.86
CA VAL A 144 6.88 14.82 -10.19
C VAL A 144 6.86 16.28 -10.68
N ARG A 145 6.13 17.16 -10.00
CA ARG A 145 5.88 18.55 -10.42
C ARG A 145 6.63 19.56 -9.55
N GLU A 146 6.57 19.37 -8.25
CA GLU A 146 7.10 20.27 -7.24
C GLU A 146 7.77 19.50 -6.08
N PRO A 147 8.76 18.62 -6.36
CA PRO A 147 9.33 17.72 -5.37
C PRO A 147 9.89 18.46 -4.15
N ARG A 148 10.51 19.64 -4.33
CA ARG A 148 11.01 20.44 -3.18
C ARG A 148 9.90 20.83 -2.21
N ALA A 149 8.72 21.20 -2.71
CA ALA A 149 7.60 21.58 -1.85
C ALA A 149 7.00 20.35 -1.15
N VAL A 150 6.94 19.21 -1.83
CA VAL A 150 6.50 17.96 -1.21
C VAL A 150 7.49 17.52 -0.13
N LEU A 151 8.79 17.56 -0.40
CA LEU A 151 9.83 17.19 0.59
C LEU A 151 9.83 18.13 1.80
N ASP A 152 9.61 19.43 1.59
CA ASP A 152 9.44 20.42 2.66
C ASP A 152 8.27 20.06 3.60
N GLU A 153 7.17 19.52 3.06
CA GLU A 153 6.06 19.02 3.87
C GLU A 153 6.45 17.81 4.73
N PHE A 154 7.40 16.98 4.29
CA PHE A 154 8.00 15.93 5.12
C PHE A 154 9.05 16.47 6.12
N GLY A 155 9.26 17.79 6.18
CA GLY A 155 10.30 18.42 6.99
C GLY A 155 11.69 18.35 6.38
N LEU A 156 11.80 17.96 5.10
CA LEU A 156 13.06 17.82 4.39
C LEU A 156 13.31 19.00 3.43
N GLU A 157 14.00 20.02 3.93
CA GLU A 157 14.50 21.11 3.10
C GLU A 157 15.72 20.67 2.27
N ILE A 158 15.58 20.62 0.95
CA ILE A 158 16.69 20.36 0.02
C ILE A 158 17.22 21.68 -0.56
N ASP A 159 18.51 21.97 -0.32
CA ASP A 159 19.18 23.15 -0.86
C ASP A 159 19.02 23.29 -2.38
N GLY A 160 18.93 24.54 -2.85
CA GLY A 160 18.72 24.85 -4.27
C GLY A 160 19.87 24.42 -5.18
N GLY A 161 21.07 24.17 -4.65
CA GLY A 161 22.23 23.66 -5.36
C GLY A 161 22.27 22.14 -5.51
N ILE A 162 21.37 21.40 -4.84
CA ILE A 162 21.26 19.95 -4.94
C ILE A 162 20.19 19.60 -5.98
N ASP A 163 20.54 18.77 -6.96
CA ASP A 163 19.61 18.26 -7.96
C ASP A 163 18.68 17.21 -7.33
N ILE A 164 17.41 17.20 -7.76
CA ILE A 164 16.43 16.22 -7.31
C ILE A 164 15.97 15.38 -8.49
N ASP A 165 16.30 14.09 -8.46
CA ASP A 165 15.86 13.10 -9.43
C ASP A 165 14.65 12.35 -8.88
N VAL A 166 13.50 12.53 -9.54
CA VAL A 166 12.26 11.84 -9.20
C VAL A 166 12.07 10.64 -10.12
N TRP A 167 12.02 9.44 -9.53
CA TRP A 167 11.89 8.18 -10.24
C TRP A 167 10.45 7.70 -10.21
N ASP A 168 9.75 7.88 -11.33
CA ASP A 168 8.38 7.40 -11.50
C ASP A 168 8.35 5.92 -11.95
N SER A 169 7.80 5.07 -11.09
CA SER A 169 7.63 3.63 -11.26
C SER A 169 6.50 3.33 -12.25
N SER A 170 6.68 3.77 -13.48
CA SER A 170 5.72 3.65 -14.61
C SER A 170 5.87 2.36 -15.43
N SER A 171 6.85 1.51 -15.07
CA SER A 171 7.10 0.20 -15.68
C SER A 171 7.19 -0.89 -14.60
N GLU A 172 7.65 -2.09 -14.96
CA GLU A 172 7.88 -3.18 -13.99
C GLU A 172 9.14 -3.00 -13.13
N ILE A 173 9.94 -1.96 -13.41
CA ILE A 173 11.06 -1.57 -12.56
C ILE A 173 10.51 -1.04 -11.22
N ARG A 174 11.16 -1.40 -10.12
CA ARG A 174 10.91 -0.84 -8.78
C ARG A 174 12.17 -0.16 -8.29
N TYR A 175 12.04 1.07 -7.82
CA TYR A 175 13.18 1.85 -7.35
C TYR A 175 13.27 1.82 -5.83
N MET A 176 14.49 1.75 -5.30
CA MET A 176 14.80 1.99 -3.90
C MET A 176 15.93 3.02 -3.84
N VAL A 177 15.84 3.99 -2.93
CA VAL A 177 16.92 4.96 -2.70
C VAL A 177 17.98 4.32 -1.80
N LEU A 178 19.25 4.48 -2.17
CA LEU A 178 20.37 4.25 -1.27
C LEU A 178 20.72 5.59 -0.61
N PRO A 179 20.29 5.84 0.64
CA PRO A 179 20.57 7.08 1.33
C PRO A 179 22.08 7.23 1.62
N ARG A 180 22.50 8.46 1.91
CA ARG A 180 23.87 8.71 2.38
C ARG A 180 24.02 8.21 3.81
N ARG A 181 25.19 7.63 4.10
CA ARG A 181 25.57 7.27 5.47
C ARG A 181 25.66 8.54 6.33
N PRO A 182 25.04 8.58 7.51
CA PRO A 182 25.16 9.72 8.43
C PRO A 182 26.59 9.90 8.94
N ASP A 183 26.98 11.15 9.15
CA ASP A 183 28.24 11.50 9.82
C ASP A 183 28.26 10.98 11.27
N GLY A 184 29.45 10.69 11.81
CA GLY A 184 29.61 10.24 13.20
C GLY A 184 29.29 8.75 13.42
N THR A 185 29.08 7.99 12.35
CA THR A 185 28.78 6.55 12.40
C THR A 185 30.00 5.69 12.06
N GLU A 186 31.23 6.24 11.97
CA GLU A 186 32.41 5.54 11.46
C GLU A 186 32.78 4.26 12.23
N GLY A 187 32.41 4.19 13.50
CA GLY A 187 32.66 3.03 14.37
C GLY A 187 31.52 2.02 14.45
N TYR A 188 30.38 2.29 13.80
CA TYR A 188 29.20 1.44 13.88
C TYR A 188 29.41 0.16 13.07
N ASP A 189 28.95 -0.96 13.60
CA ASP A 189 28.84 -2.20 12.84
C ASP A 189 27.63 -2.20 11.88
N GLU A 190 27.48 -3.27 11.09
CA GLU A 190 26.44 -3.36 10.05
C GLU A 190 25.02 -3.36 10.66
N ASP A 191 24.82 -4.01 11.81
CA ASP A 191 23.52 -4.07 12.49
C ASP A 191 23.17 -2.71 13.12
N GLU A 192 24.15 -2.04 13.75
CA GLU A 192 24.00 -0.68 14.26
C GLU A 192 23.66 0.32 13.16
N LEU A 193 24.27 0.18 11.98
CA LEU A 193 23.95 1.01 10.81
C LEU A 193 22.56 0.71 10.24
N ALA A 194 22.16 -0.55 10.16
CA ALA A 194 20.84 -0.94 9.67
C ALA A 194 19.73 -0.30 10.51
N ASN A 195 19.92 -0.18 11.83
CA ASN A 195 18.96 0.47 12.73
C ASN A 195 18.78 1.98 12.49
N LEU A 196 19.70 2.63 11.76
CA LEU A 196 19.57 4.04 11.37
C LEU A 196 18.76 4.21 10.08
N VAL A 197 18.61 3.16 9.27
CA VAL A 197 17.97 3.26 7.97
C VAL A 197 16.46 3.19 8.14
N THR A 198 15.79 4.27 7.81
CA THR A 198 14.32 4.34 7.83
C THR A 198 13.73 3.96 6.47
N ARG A 199 12.47 3.53 6.46
CA ARG A 199 11.68 3.37 5.23
C ARG A 199 11.71 4.64 4.38
N ASP A 200 11.48 5.78 5.01
CA ASP A 200 11.32 7.07 4.34
C ASP A 200 12.64 7.55 3.70
N SER A 201 13.79 7.22 4.29
CA SER A 201 15.11 7.44 3.67
C SER A 201 15.32 6.59 2.41
N MET A 202 14.74 5.39 2.36
CA MET A 202 14.79 4.47 1.21
C MET A 202 13.73 4.79 0.14
N ILE A 203 12.73 5.63 0.45
CA ILE A 203 11.84 6.25 -0.54
C ILE A 203 12.44 7.56 -1.06
N GLY A 204 13.24 8.23 -0.23
CA GLY A 204 13.87 9.53 -0.52
C GLY A 204 13.08 10.73 -0.01
N VAL A 205 12.17 10.54 0.96
CA VAL A 205 11.43 11.64 1.61
C VAL A 205 12.05 12.07 2.94
N GLU A 206 13.11 11.39 3.37
CA GLU A 206 13.90 11.71 4.57
C GLU A 206 15.41 11.69 4.25
N ARG A 207 16.19 12.46 5.02
CA ARG A 207 17.65 12.33 5.08
C ARG A 207 18.11 12.02 6.50
N LEU A 208 19.02 11.06 6.60
CA LEU A 208 19.54 10.58 7.89
C LEU A 208 20.63 11.49 8.49
N ASP A 209 21.12 12.50 7.76
CA ASP A 209 22.13 13.47 8.21
C ASP A 209 21.54 14.78 8.78
N HIS A 210 20.23 15.01 8.61
CA HIS A 210 19.52 16.18 9.13
C HIS A 210 18.73 15.81 10.40
N GLY A 211 19.43 15.77 11.53
CA GLY A 211 18.82 15.94 12.86
C GLY A 211 17.99 14.77 13.38
N THR A 212 18.65 13.72 13.86
CA THR A 212 18.14 13.03 15.05
C THR A 212 18.32 13.97 16.24
N THR A 213 17.35 14.83 16.52
CA THR A 213 17.13 15.23 17.91
C THR A 213 16.60 14.00 18.65
N ASP A 214 17.53 13.30 19.29
CA ASP A 214 17.32 12.44 20.45
C ASP A 214 16.74 11.02 20.21
N ALA A 215 17.51 10.15 19.54
CA ALA A 215 17.43 8.71 19.76
C ALA A 215 18.08 8.38 21.13
N GLY A 216 17.41 8.80 22.20
CA GLY A 216 18.02 8.87 23.52
C GLY A 216 17.11 9.12 24.72
N SER A 217 15.78 8.95 24.63
CA SER A 217 14.97 8.96 25.86
C SER A 217 13.66 8.16 25.75
N LYS A 218 13.70 6.91 26.19
CA LYS A 218 12.58 6.34 26.96
C LYS A 218 12.74 6.77 28.41
N ALA A 219 12.14 7.88 28.82
CA ALA A 219 11.69 8.10 30.20
C ALA A 219 10.82 9.38 30.29
N ASP A 220 9.56 9.18 30.67
CA ASP A 220 8.62 10.11 31.31
C ASP A 220 8.54 11.58 30.84
N GLY A 221 7.34 11.92 30.33
CA GLY A 221 6.67 13.16 30.71
C GLY A 221 6.74 14.33 29.73
N GLY A 222 5.76 14.38 28.83
CA GLY A 222 5.02 15.59 28.45
C GLY A 222 5.81 16.89 28.20
N HIS A 223 6.40 17.00 27.02
CA HIS A 223 6.38 18.26 26.28
C HIS A 223 6.36 17.95 24.79
N ALA A 224 5.28 18.32 24.12
CA ALA A 224 5.10 18.12 22.69
C ALA A 224 6.04 19.05 21.93
N ASP A 225 6.88 18.45 21.09
CA ASP A 225 7.59 19.13 20.02
C ASP A 225 6.57 19.45 18.90
N PRO A 226 6.34 20.73 18.54
CA PRO A 226 5.34 21.10 17.53
C PRO A 226 5.71 20.66 16.10
N ASP A 227 6.98 20.30 15.82
CA ASP A 227 7.43 19.93 14.46
C ASP A 227 7.39 18.41 14.21
N GLY A 228 7.46 17.57 15.24
CA GLY A 228 7.27 16.11 15.15
C GLY A 228 5.82 15.66 14.92
N ALA A 229 4.87 16.59 15.08
CA ALA A 229 3.44 16.34 14.96
C ALA A 229 2.96 16.05 13.54
N PHE A 230 3.82 16.12 12.51
CA PHE A 230 3.52 15.78 11.11
C PHE A 230 4.05 14.39 10.70
N ALA A 231 5.14 13.90 11.30
CA ALA A 231 5.64 12.54 11.06
C ALA A 231 4.74 11.48 11.74
N ASP A 232 4.34 11.73 12.99
CA ASP A 232 3.31 10.95 13.69
C ASP A 232 1.96 10.95 12.95
N LEU A 233 1.68 12.02 12.20
CA LEU A 233 0.44 12.28 11.46
C LEU A 233 0.30 11.49 10.17
N LEU A 234 1.41 11.28 9.48
CA LEU A 234 1.48 10.53 8.23
C LEU A 234 1.64 9.01 8.48
N GLY A 235 1.71 8.59 9.74
CA GLY A 235 2.00 7.20 10.11
C GLY A 235 3.42 6.79 9.72
N VAL A 236 4.37 7.73 9.72
CA VAL A 236 5.77 7.47 9.33
C VAL A 236 6.38 6.38 10.21
N ASP A 237 5.98 6.32 11.49
CA ASP A 237 6.47 5.33 12.46
C ASP A 237 5.64 4.05 12.58
N ALA A 238 4.52 3.93 11.86
CA ALA A 238 3.75 2.69 11.83
C ALA A 238 4.24 1.79 10.69
N GLU A 239 4.63 0.56 11.03
CA GLU A 239 4.71 -0.51 10.02
C GLU A 239 3.32 -0.68 9.42
N PRO A 240 3.17 -0.55 8.09
CA PRO A 240 1.86 -0.50 7.47
C PRO A 240 1.27 -1.90 7.47
N THR A 241 0.43 -2.17 8.46
CA THR A 241 -0.48 -3.32 8.49
C THR A 241 -1.80 -2.94 7.80
N PHE A 242 -2.56 -3.95 7.36
CA PHE A 242 -3.93 -3.71 6.89
C PHE A 242 -4.77 -3.10 8.01
N SER A 243 -5.56 -2.06 7.69
CA SER A 243 -6.43 -1.39 8.67
C SER A 243 -7.65 -2.24 9.02
N GLU A 244 -8.11 -3.08 8.09
CA GLU A 244 -9.23 -3.99 8.30
C GLU A 244 -8.96 -5.38 7.71
N PRO A 245 -9.51 -6.47 8.30
CA PRO A 245 -9.28 -7.84 7.83
C PRO A 245 -9.68 -8.09 6.37
N TRP A 246 -10.68 -7.37 5.85
CA TRP A 246 -11.10 -7.54 4.46
C TRP A 246 -10.09 -7.00 3.46
N GLN A 247 -9.30 -5.98 3.85
CA GLN A 247 -8.22 -5.43 3.04
C GLN A 247 -7.11 -6.46 2.87
N ALA A 248 -6.70 -7.08 3.99
CA ALA A 248 -5.75 -8.18 4.00
C ALA A 248 -6.23 -9.33 3.11
N ARG A 249 -7.51 -9.70 3.20
CA ARG A 249 -8.09 -10.76 2.36
C ARG A 249 -8.11 -10.41 0.87
N ALA A 250 -8.51 -9.20 0.50
CA ALA A 250 -8.50 -8.75 -0.90
C ALA A 250 -7.08 -8.76 -1.50
N PHE A 251 -6.10 -8.30 -0.71
CA PHE A 251 -4.69 -8.37 -1.06
C PHE A 251 -4.20 -9.81 -1.19
N GLY A 252 -4.42 -10.65 -0.17
CA GLY A 252 -3.97 -12.04 -0.12
C GLY A 252 -4.54 -12.88 -1.26
N VAL A 253 -5.82 -12.70 -1.61
CA VAL A 253 -6.41 -13.36 -2.80
C VAL A 253 -5.66 -12.97 -4.07
N THR A 254 -5.34 -11.68 -4.24
CA THR A 254 -4.66 -11.19 -5.45
C THR A 254 -3.25 -11.77 -5.57
N VAL A 255 -2.48 -11.74 -4.47
CA VAL A 255 -1.12 -12.27 -4.42
C VAL A 255 -1.11 -13.79 -4.61
N ALA A 256 -1.97 -14.52 -3.89
CA ALA A 256 -2.05 -15.98 -4.01
C ALA A 256 -2.43 -16.44 -5.43
N LEU A 257 -3.31 -15.70 -6.13
CA LEU A 257 -3.65 -15.99 -7.53
C LEU A 257 -2.47 -15.78 -8.49
N TYR A 258 -1.64 -14.79 -8.19
CA TYR A 258 -0.47 -14.45 -8.98
C TYR A 258 0.66 -15.47 -8.76
N ASP A 259 1.01 -15.74 -7.50
CA ASP A 259 2.07 -16.67 -7.10
C ASP A 259 1.72 -18.13 -7.46
N GLY A 260 0.42 -18.46 -7.49
CA GLY A 260 -0.10 -19.74 -7.96
C GLY A 260 0.21 -20.07 -9.44
N GLY A 261 0.84 -19.16 -10.18
CA GLY A 261 1.58 -19.49 -11.39
C GLY A 261 0.77 -19.58 -12.69
N GLY A 262 -0.25 -18.73 -12.88
CA GLY A 262 -0.86 -18.60 -14.22
C GLY A 262 -2.27 -18.02 -14.35
N SER A 263 -2.86 -17.47 -13.28
CA SER A 263 -4.20 -16.87 -13.39
C SER A 263 -4.21 -15.59 -14.23
N PHE A 264 -3.18 -14.75 -14.07
CA PHE A 264 -2.97 -13.51 -14.82
C PHE A 264 -1.53 -13.01 -14.66
N ASP A 265 -1.08 -12.14 -15.56
CA ASP A 265 0.17 -11.38 -15.42
C ASP A 265 -0.02 -10.21 -14.45
N TRP A 266 0.98 -9.88 -13.62
CA TRP A 266 0.89 -8.74 -12.69
C TRP A 266 0.54 -7.43 -13.40
N SER A 267 1.12 -7.20 -14.58
CA SER A 267 0.83 -6.03 -15.43
C SER A 267 -0.64 -5.94 -15.86
N ALA A 268 -1.38 -7.06 -15.90
CA ALA A 268 -2.81 -7.07 -16.17
C ALA A 268 -3.59 -6.56 -14.95
N PHE A 269 -3.23 -6.99 -13.73
CA PHE A 269 -3.80 -6.46 -12.50
C PHE A 269 -3.47 -4.97 -12.32
N GLN A 270 -2.20 -4.59 -12.51
CA GLN A 270 -1.73 -3.20 -12.41
C GLN A 270 -2.54 -2.27 -13.32
N ARG A 271 -2.80 -2.65 -14.57
CA ARG A 271 -3.64 -1.85 -15.48
C ARG A 271 -5.06 -1.65 -14.93
N ARG A 272 -5.67 -2.69 -14.35
CA ARG A 272 -7.00 -2.58 -13.72
C ARG A 272 -6.98 -1.67 -12.49
N LEU A 273 -5.89 -1.70 -11.72
CA LEU A 273 -5.72 -0.80 -10.58
C LEU A 273 -5.59 0.66 -11.04
N ILE A 274 -4.80 0.94 -12.08
CA ILE A 274 -4.69 2.27 -12.69
C ILE A 274 -6.08 2.76 -13.13
N GLU A 275 -6.84 1.94 -13.87
CA GLU A 275 -8.21 2.26 -14.29
C GLU A 275 -9.15 2.56 -13.11
N ALA A 276 -9.03 1.83 -11.99
CA ALA A 276 -9.84 2.04 -10.79
C ALA A 276 -9.47 3.34 -10.05
N VAL A 277 -8.17 3.65 -9.99
CA VAL A 277 -7.65 4.89 -9.41
C VAL A 277 -8.09 6.09 -10.23
N GLU A 278 -7.96 6.05 -11.55
CA GLU A 278 -8.41 7.13 -12.47
C GLU A 278 -9.91 7.37 -12.40
N ALA A 279 -10.71 6.31 -12.19
CA ALA A 279 -12.15 6.42 -12.07
C ALA A 279 -12.62 7.02 -10.73
N THR A 280 -11.74 7.09 -9.73
CA THR A 280 -12.09 7.60 -8.39
C THR A 280 -12.00 9.13 -8.38
N PRO A 281 -13.08 9.86 -8.06
CA PRO A 281 -13.04 11.32 -7.99
C PRO A 281 -12.02 11.81 -6.98
N THR A 282 -11.26 12.85 -7.31
CA THR A 282 -10.27 13.44 -6.39
C THR A 282 -10.87 13.93 -5.08
N GLY A 283 -12.14 14.36 -5.08
CA GLY A 283 -12.88 14.73 -3.87
C GLY A 283 -13.34 13.57 -2.99
N ALA A 284 -13.03 12.33 -3.34
CA ALA A 284 -13.24 11.17 -2.47
C ALA A 284 -12.18 11.06 -1.37
N TYR A 285 -10.99 11.61 -1.61
CA TYR A 285 -9.90 11.65 -0.64
C TYR A 285 -10.11 12.82 0.33
N ALA A 286 -9.77 12.63 1.60
CA ALA A 286 -9.75 13.71 2.58
C ALA A 286 -8.84 14.86 2.12
N THR A 287 -9.25 16.09 2.41
CA THR A 287 -8.47 17.29 2.07
C THR A 287 -7.64 17.74 3.26
N ASP A 288 -6.48 18.37 3.02
CA ASP A 288 -5.58 18.84 4.08
C ASP A 288 -6.21 19.84 5.09
N ASP A 289 -7.42 20.35 4.80
CA ASP A 289 -8.21 21.26 5.64
C ASP A 289 -9.06 20.52 6.70
N ASP A 290 -9.15 19.19 6.63
CA ASP A 290 -9.88 18.35 7.58
C ASP A 290 -9.03 18.09 8.84
N ARG A 291 -9.63 18.38 10.01
CA ARG A 291 -8.92 18.49 11.30
C ARG A 291 -8.75 17.17 12.05
N ASP A 292 -9.04 16.03 11.41
CA ASP A 292 -8.97 14.69 12.01
C ASP A 292 -8.22 13.69 11.12
N ARG A 293 -6.90 13.93 10.98
CA ARG A 293 -6.04 13.27 9.99
C ARG A 293 -5.79 11.77 10.21
N GLY A 294 -6.05 11.26 11.43
CA GLY A 294 -6.01 9.81 11.70
C GLY A 294 -7.20 9.06 11.10
N ALA A 295 -8.39 9.67 11.12
CA ALA A 295 -9.54 9.17 10.38
C ALA A 295 -9.32 9.27 8.86
N ASP A 296 -8.58 10.28 8.41
CA ASP A 296 -8.25 10.50 7.00
C ASP A 296 -7.31 9.41 6.43
N ALA A 297 -6.35 8.93 7.22
CA ALA A 297 -5.47 7.82 6.82
C ALA A 297 -6.26 6.51 6.65
N ALA A 298 -7.13 6.16 7.60
CA ALA A 298 -7.97 4.96 7.51
C ALA A 298 -8.97 5.04 6.36
N ALA A 299 -9.56 6.22 6.12
CA ALA A 299 -10.44 6.46 4.97
C ALA A 299 -9.68 6.32 3.64
N THR A 300 -8.45 6.84 3.58
CA THR A 300 -7.57 6.73 2.41
C THR A 300 -7.19 5.28 2.12
N GLU A 301 -6.82 4.50 3.15
CA GLU A 301 -6.56 3.06 3.02
C GLU A 301 -7.80 2.32 2.49
N ARG A 302 -8.97 2.64 3.05
CA ARG A 302 -10.23 2.05 2.59
C ARG A 302 -10.46 2.31 1.10
N ILE A 303 -10.34 3.56 0.64
CA ILE A 303 -10.49 3.93 -0.77
C ILE A 303 -9.52 3.13 -1.64
N TYR A 304 -8.26 3.02 -1.22
CA TYR A 304 -7.26 2.27 -1.95
C TYR A 304 -7.62 0.77 -2.07
N TYR A 305 -8.07 0.14 -0.99
CA TYR A 305 -8.46 -1.27 -1.05
C TYR A 305 -9.81 -1.51 -1.74
N ASP A 306 -10.69 -0.52 -1.78
CA ASP A 306 -11.89 -0.55 -2.64
C ASP A 306 -11.48 -0.51 -4.13
N GLN A 307 -10.49 0.31 -4.49
CA GLN A 307 -9.90 0.33 -5.84
C GLN A 307 -9.19 -0.99 -6.17
N TRP A 308 -8.42 -1.52 -5.22
CA TRP A 308 -7.76 -2.84 -5.32
C TRP A 308 -8.77 -3.94 -5.60
N HIS A 309 -9.83 -4.01 -4.79
CA HIS A 309 -10.89 -5.00 -4.93
C HIS A 309 -11.63 -4.85 -6.26
N THR A 310 -11.96 -3.61 -6.66
CA THR A 310 -12.58 -3.31 -7.95
C THR A 310 -11.70 -3.78 -9.12
N ALA A 311 -10.38 -3.55 -9.02
CA ALA A 311 -9.42 -3.99 -10.02
C ALA A 311 -9.37 -5.52 -10.14
N LEU A 312 -9.29 -6.22 -8.99
CA LEU A 312 -9.31 -7.68 -8.93
C LEU A 312 -10.59 -8.24 -9.55
N GLU A 313 -11.75 -7.73 -9.16
CA GLU A 313 -13.04 -8.21 -9.68
C GLU A 313 -13.12 -8.06 -11.21
N ARG A 314 -12.80 -6.87 -11.72
CA ARG A 314 -12.76 -6.61 -13.17
C ARG A 314 -11.79 -7.53 -13.88
N LEU A 315 -10.64 -7.82 -13.27
CA LEU A 315 -9.65 -8.73 -13.82
C LEU A 315 -10.22 -10.15 -13.95
N LEU A 316 -10.76 -10.69 -12.85
CA LEU A 316 -11.35 -12.03 -12.77
C LEU A 316 -12.51 -12.21 -13.76
N VAL A 317 -13.38 -11.20 -13.89
CA VAL A 317 -14.47 -11.21 -14.87
C VAL A 317 -13.92 -11.15 -16.29
N SER A 318 -12.96 -10.27 -16.57
CA SER A 318 -12.39 -10.14 -17.92
C SER A 318 -11.61 -11.37 -18.40
N HIS A 319 -11.08 -12.18 -17.47
CA HIS A 319 -10.43 -13.45 -17.75
C HIS A 319 -11.39 -14.65 -17.70
N ALA A 320 -12.70 -14.41 -17.54
CA ALA A 320 -13.74 -15.44 -17.42
C ALA A 320 -13.48 -16.45 -16.28
N MET A 321 -12.81 -16.02 -15.21
CA MET A 321 -12.58 -16.83 -14.02
C MET A 321 -13.84 -16.87 -13.15
N LEU A 322 -14.53 -15.73 -13.05
CA LEU A 322 -15.79 -15.54 -12.34
C LEU A 322 -16.82 -14.83 -13.23
N GLU A 323 -18.09 -15.19 -13.06
CA GLU A 323 -19.20 -14.52 -13.73
C GLU A 323 -19.77 -13.40 -12.83
N PRO A 324 -20.10 -12.21 -13.35
CA PRO A 324 -20.64 -11.11 -12.55
C PRO A 324 -21.87 -11.51 -11.71
N ASP A 325 -22.85 -12.17 -12.33
CA ASP A 325 -24.08 -12.61 -11.65
C ASP A 325 -23.79 -13.60 -10.50
N ALA A 326 -22.74 -14.40 -10.62
CA ALA A 326 -22.33 -15.34 -9.58
C ALA A 326 -21.71 -14.60 -8.38
N ILE A 327 -20.92 -13.54 -8.64
CA ILE A 327 -20.36 -12.68 -7.60
C ILE A 327 -21.49 -11.97 -6.86
N ASP A 328 -22.44 -11.38 -7.59
CA ASP A 328 -23.56 -10.65 -7.01
C ASP A 328 -24.45 -11.55 -6.15
N ALA A 329 -24.84 -12.71 -6.67
CA ALA A 329 -25.65 -13.67 -5.92
C ALA A 329 -24.92 -14.16 -4.66
N ARG A 330 -23.61 -14.43 -4.75
CA ARG A 330 -22.81 -14.88 -3.61
C ARG A 330 -22.62 -13.77 -2.58
N ALA A 331 -22.40 -12.53 -3.00
CA ALA A 331 -22.26 -11.38 -2.11
C ALA A 331 -23.57 -11.10 -1.37
N ALA A 332 -24.72 -11.17 -2.05
CA ALA A 332 -26.03 -11.04 -1.43
C ALA A 332 -26.27 -12.10 -0.35
N ALA A 333 -25.89 -13.36 -0.59
CA ALA A 333 -25.99 -14.43 0.40
C ALA A 333 -25.12 -14.18 1.65
N PHE A 334 -23.91 -13.63 1.49
CA PHE A 334 -23.08 -13.24 2.64
C PHE A 334 -23.65 -12.03 3.39
N ALA A 335 -24.23 -11.06 2.68
CA ALA A 335 -24.85 -9.88 3.28
C ALA A 335 -26.12 -10.24 4.07
N ALA A 336 -26.92 -11.18 3.57
CA ALA A 336 -28.10 -11.70 4.24
C ALA A 336 -27.80 -12.63 5.43
N GLY A 337 -26.54 -13.09 5.57
CA GLY A 337 -26.13 -14.06 6.59
C GLY A 337 -26.48 -15.51 6.26
N ASP A 338 -26.93 -15.79 5.02
CA ASP A 338 -27.22 -17.15 4.53
C ASP A 338 -25.95 -17.99 4.38
N ARG A 339 -24.78 -17.32 4.26
CA ARG A 339 -23.45 -17.92 4.27
C ARG A 339 -22.56 -17.22 5.28
N THR A 340 -21.64 -17.96 5.91
CA THR A 340 -20.70 -17.41 6.89
C THR A 340 -19.26 -17.68 6.46
N ALA A 341 -18.33 -16.88 6.97
CA ALA A 341 -16.90 -17.07 6.74
C ALA A 341 -16.36 -18.38 7.37
N GLU A 342 -17.16 -19.05 8.22
CA GLU A 342 -16.83 -20.36 8.79
C GLU A 342 -16.75 -21.46 7.74
N GLU A 343 -17.30 -21.24 6.54
CA GLU A 343 -17.17 -22.16 5.40
C GLU A 343 -15.73 -22.28 4.86
N PHE A 344 -14.80 -21.44 5.31
CA PHE A 344 -13.41 -21.37 4.81
C PHE A 344 -12.36 -21.68 5.88
N ILE A 345 -12.76 -22.08 7.09
CA ILE A 345 -11.82 -22.47 8.16
C ILE A 345 -11.72 -24.00 8.16
N GLU A 346 -10.66 -24.57 7.56
CA GLU A 346 -10.32 -25.97 7.78
C GLU A 346 -9.58 -26.10 9.13
N GLY A 347 -10.32 -26.53 10.16
CA GLY A 347 -9.77 -26.73 11.50
C GLY A 347 -10.86 -27.22 12.47
N ASP A 348 -10.64 -28.41 13.03
CA ASP A 348 -11.58 -29.18 13.84
C ASP A 348 -12.16 -28.36 15.01
N ARG A 349 -13.48 -28.15 15.05
CA ARG A 349 -14.20 -27.75 16.26
C ARG A 349 -14.26 -28.97 17.20
N ALA A 350 -13.12 -29.35 17.75
CA ALA A 350 -13.04 -30.30 18.85
C ALA A 350 -13.01 -29.54 20.19
N HIS A 351 -14.22 -29.36 20.73
CA HIS A 351 -14.62 -29.07 22.12
C HIS A 351 -14.61 -27.64 22.67
#